data_AF-A0A2V9RE02-F1
#
_entry.id   AF-A0A2V9RE02-F1
#
_cell.length_a   1.000
_cell.length_b   1.000
_cell.length_c   1.000
_cell.angle_alpha   90.00
_cell.angle_beta   90.00
_cell.angle_gamma   90.00
#
_symmetry.space_group_name_H-M   'P 1'
#
loop_
_entity.id
_entity.type
_entity.pdbx_description
1 polymer ?
#
loop_
_entity_poly.entity_id
_entity_poly.type
_entity_poly.pdbx_seq_one_letter_code
_entity_poly.pdbx_strand_id
1 'polypeptide(L)' 'MILELANQRVLVVGLGKSGVDCAIFLKDRGAQVTVSDAKP' A
#
# COMPACT_ATOMS: atom_id res chain seq x y z
N MET A 1 11.40 8.60 -14.52
CA MET A 1 10.15 7.84 -14.72
C MET A 1 9.25 8.13 -13.54
N ILE A 2 8.03 8.60 -13.78
CA ILE A 2 7.02 8.85 -12.73
C ILE A 2 6.16 7.58 -12.64
N LEU A 3 5.93 7.09 -11.42
CA LEU A 3 5.08 5.92 -11.19
C LEU A 3 3.61 6.36 -11.19
N GLU A 4 2.83 5.87 -12.15
CA GLU A 4 1.38 6.02 -12.16
C GLU A 4 0.75 4.98 -11.22
N LEU A 5 0.15 5.46 -10.13
CA LEU A 5 -0.39 4.60 -9.06
C LEU A 5 -1.88 4.28 -9.22
N ALA A 6 -2.61 5.07 -10.00
CA ALA A 6 -4.04 4.87 -10.22
C ALA A 6 -4.31 3.51 -10.87
N ASN A 7 -5.27 2.77 -10.33
CA ASN A 7 -5.69 1.43 -10.78
C ASN A 7 -4.63 0.32 -10.67
N GLN A 8 -3.46 0.59 -10.09
CA GLN A 8 -2.45 -0.43 -9.87
C GLN A 8 -2.82 -1.30 -8.66
N ARG A 9 -2.62 -2.61 -8.77
CA ARG A 9 -2.80 -3.55 -7.65
C ARG A 9 -1.49 -3.64 -6.88
N VAL A 10 -1.51 -3.30 -5.59
CA VAL A 10 -0.30 -3.25 -4.75
C VAL A 10 -0.51 -4.07 -3.49
N LEU A 11 0.45 -4.93 -3.17
CA LEU A 11 0.52 -5.63 -1.89
C LEU A 11 1.51 -4.90 -0.97
N VAL A 12 1.04 -4.45 0.19
CA VAL A 12 1.90 -3.95 1.27
C VAL A 12 2.11 -5.07 2.28
N VAL A 13 3.37 -5.44 2.53
CA VAL A 13 3.75 -6.46 3.51
C VAL A 13 4.34 -5.79 4.75
N GLY A 14 3.76 -6.08 5.91
CA GLY A 14 4.07 -5.46 7.20
C GLY A 14 3.22 -4.22 7.47
N LEU A 15 2.60 -4.16 8.66
CA LEU A 15 1.77 -3.07 9.17
C LEU A 15 2.29 -2.49 10.49
N GLY A 16 3.62 -2.47 10.65
CA GLY A 16 4.25 -1.48 11.52
C GLY A 16 3.94 -0.05 11.02
N LYS A 17 4.39 0.98 11.75
CA LYS A 17 4.09 2.39 11.43
C LYS A 17 4.27 2.74 9.95
N SER A 18 5.43 2.43 9.38
CA SER A 18 5.75 2.73 7.98
C SER A 18 4.87 1.97 6.98
N GLY A 19 4.42 0.76 7.32
CA GLY A 19 3.55 -0.05 6.47
C GLY A 19 2.15 0.54 6.37
N VAL A 20 1.62 1.04 7.51
CA VAL A 20 0.35 1.76 7.56
C VAL A 20 0.43 3.06 6.75
N ASP A 21 1.47 3.87 6.97
CA ASP A 21 1.66 5.12 6.24
C ASP A 21 1.78 4.87 4.72
N CYS A 22 2.48 3.80 4.32
CA CYS A 22 2.61 3.39 2.93
C CYS A 22 1.26 2.98 2.30
N ALA A 23 0.48 2.16 3.00
CA ALA A 23 -0.83 1.72 2.52
C ALA A 23 -1.78 2.90 2.29
N ILE A 24 -1.79 3.89 3.19
CA ILE A 24 -2.58 5.10 3.06
C ILE A 24 -2.08 5.94 1.87
N PHE A 25 -0.76 6.19 1.79
CA PHE A 25 -0.14 6.96 0.71
C PHE A 25 -0.50 6.42 -0.69
N LEU A 26 -0.51 5.09 -0.85
CA LEU A 26 -0.82 4.41 -2.09
C LEU A 26 -2.32 4.47 -2.41
N LYS A 27 -3.18 4.25 -1.40
CA LYS A 27 -4.64 4.32 -1.55
C LYS A 27 -5.10 5.72 -1.97
N ASP A 28 -4.53 6.76 -1.36
CA ASP A 28 -4.85 8.16 -1.67
C ASP A 28 -4.45 8.56 -3.11
N ARG A 29 -3.59 7.77 -3.77
CA ARG A 29 -3.19 7.94 -5.18
C ARG A 29 -3.91 6.99 -6.14
N GLY A 30 -4.99 6.36 -5.69
CA GLY A 30 -5.86 5.54 -6.52
C GLY A 30 -5.38 4.11 -6.73
N ALA A 31 -4.40 3.63 -5.97
CA ALA A 31 -4.01 2.23 -6.02
C ALA A 31 -5.07 1.33 -5.34
N GLN A 32 -5.20 0.11 -5.86
CA GLN A 32 -5.95 -0.98 -5.23
C GLN A 32 -5.01 -1.70 -4.26
N VAL A 33 -5.05 -1.29 -2.99
CA VAL A 33 -4.12 -1.75 -1.96
C VAL A 33 -4.68 -2.95 -1.22
N THR A 34 -3.92 -4.06 -1.22
CA THR A 34 -4.09 -5.19 -0.30
C THR A 34 -2.96 -5.13 0.73
N VAL A 35 -3.28 -5.41 1.99
CA VAL A 35 -2.28 -5.45 3.07
C VAL A 35 -2.13 -6.88 3.58
N SER A 36 -0.90 -7.26 3.93
CA SER A 36 -0.58 -8.49 4.63
C SER A 36 0.32 -8.14 5.80
N ASP A 37 -0.04 -8.59 7.00
CA ASP A 37 0.77 -8.41 8.20
C ASP A 37 0.89 -9.73 8.94
N ALA A 38 2.01 -9.90 9.65
CA ALA A 38 2.22 -11.05 10.49
C ALA A 38 1.49 -10.85 11.82
N LYS A 39 0.21 -11.22 11.86
CA LYS A 39 -0.47 -11.55 13.11
C LYS A 39 -0.64 -13.07 13.17
N PRO A 40 -0.33 -13.75 14.29
CA PRO A 40 -0.83 -15.10 14.51
C PRO A 40 -2.37 -15.12 14.52
#